data_AF-A0A3D4A437-F1
#
_entry.id   AF-A0A3D4A437-F1
#
_cell.length_a   1.000
_cell.length_b   1.000
_cell.length_c   1.000
_cell.angle_alpha   90.00
_cell.angle_beta   90.00
_cell.angle_gamma   90.00
#
_symmetry.space_group_name_H-M   'P 1'
#
loop_
_entity.id
_entity.type
_entity.pdbx_description
1 polymer ?
#
loop_
_entity_poly.entity_id
_entity_poly.type
_entity_poly.pdbx_seq_one_letter_code
_entity_poly.pdbx_strand_id
1 'polypeptide(L)'
;MHPQTSKFLIPLLFICAASTHAATEQEEFFESKIRPLFLSKCGKCHGPSAKGGLQLDNRDMALKGGNTGKVIIPGNAKDSILYQAITDTHDSLSMPPDESLEPHEIESVKQWINDGAVWPISKVEFFQRNIFYVLENRCGSCHNEKNKKGGLSIASRERILAGGESGPAIVPGDPDKSLLLKAVSYEHDLKMPPDEKKKLNSGNIRAITQWIQDGAVWVAPNAVPEYVITDEQRQHWSFQPVVNPKANNSKDHPVDSFIDKRITDAGIQATPLADARTLIRRATYDLTGLPATPDAIDAFVTAYAKNGKRAYDTLIDSLLESDHYGERWGRHWLDLVRYADTAGDAADFPVPEAYKYRNYVIDSFNNDKPYDQFVREQIAGDLLPSKNDEQRWEQTIGTGYIAISRRIGVSPQNLTHITIEDTIGNLGKTFLGLTLGCARCHDHKFDPIPTTDYYALYGIFDSTLYPHAGAEHKPWRQDFVYRVGNEEADKILADKRAELEIWNKKERVKMEAYRDFQRKKITEPGKTREAAWAAVLAMREARRPIAESMPELERCYGVQDDVPHDVHVQRGGDPNQRSRGQLVRRG
;
A
#
# COMPACT_ATOMS: atom_id res chain seq x y z
N MET A 1 -23.39 19.86 66.91
CA MET A 1 -23.73 18.51 67.42
C MET A 1 -23.58 17.50 66.29
N HIS A 2 -22.42 16.83 66.24
CA HIS A 2 -22.31 15.38 65.96
C HIS A 2 -22.91 14.60 67.17
N PRO A 3 -22.92 13.24 67.26
CA PRO A 3 -22.43 12.15 66.38
C PRO A 3 -23.48 10.99 66.26
N GLN A 4 -23.31 9.81 65.63
CA GLN A 4 -22.41 8.67 65.87
C GLN A 4 -22.68 7.61 64.76
N THR A 5 -21.73 7.10 63.96
CA THR A 5 -20.56 6.19 64.17
C THR A 5 -20.87 4.69 64.09
N SER A 6 -20.23 3.99 63.12
CA SER A 6 -19.45 2.74 63.31
C SER A 6 -18.78 2.38 61.96
N LYS A 7 -17.49 2.65 61.74
CA LYS A 7 -16.28 1.86 62.06
C LYS A 7 -16.19 0.49 61.38
N PHE A 8 -15.29 0.37 60.39
CA PHE A 8 -14.37 -0.77 60.26
C PHE A 8 -13.02 -0.26 59.70
N LEU A 9 -11.96 -0.44 60.50
CA LEU A 9 -10.56 -0.33 60.09
C LEU A 9 -10.20 -1.55 59.24
N ILE A 10 -9.48 -1.34 58.13
CA ILE A 10 -8.69 -2.37 57.44
C ILE A 10 -7.31 -1.75 57.15
N PRO A 11 -6.21 -2.44 57.47
CA PRO A 11 -4.88 -1.84 57.56
C PRO A 11 -4.29 -1.55 56.17
N LEU A 12 -3.48 -0.49 56.13
CA LEU A 12 -2.51 -0.22 55.08
C LEU A 12 -1.59 -1.45 54.94
N LEU A 13 -1.77 -2.20 53.86
CA LEU A 13 -0.73 -3.08 53.30
C LEU A 13 -0.27 -2.43 51.99
N PHE A 14 0.61 -1.44 52.13
CA PHE A 14 1.53 -1.10 51.06
C PHE A 14 2.52 -2.25 50.96
N ILE A 15 2.57 -2.94 49.81
CA ILE A 15 3.78 -3.50 49.18
C ILE A 15 3.35 -4.14 47.83
N CYS A 16 4.12 -3.81 46.79
CA CYS A 16 4.16 -4.40 45.43
C CYS A 16 3.06 -4.03 44.41
N ALA A 17 2.94 -2.75 44.05
CA ALA A 17 2.34 -2.31 42.77
C ALA A 17 3.29 -1.46 41.89
N ALA A 18 4.53 -1.22 42.33
CA ALA A 18 5.45 -0.31 41.64
C ALA A 18 6.07 -0.90 40.35
N SER A 19 6.09 -2.23 40.21
CA SER A 19 6.84 -2.89 39.12
C SER A 19 6.12 -2.89 37.77
N THR A 20 4.78 -2.90 37.75
CA THR A 20 4.00 -2.95 36.50
C THR A 20 3.84 -1.59 35.83
N HIS A 21 3.74 -0.51 36.61
CA HIS A 21 3.67 0.86 36.09
C HIS A 21 4.99 1.32 35.47
N ALA A 22 6.11 0.96 36.11
CA ALA A 22 7.44 1.25 35.58
C ALA A 22 7.61 0.60 34.20
N ALA A 23 7.38 -0.72 34.09
CA ALA A 23 7.56 -1.47 32.85
C ALA A 23 6.78 -0.87 31.66
N THR A 24 5.54 -0.42 31.88
CA THR A 24 4.73 0.24 30.83
C THR A 24 5.29 1.59 30.39
N GLU A 25 5.87 2.36 31.31
CA GLU A 25 6.47 3.68 31.01
C GLU A 25 7.77 3.52 30.20
N GLN A 26 8.60 2.53 30.53
CA GLN A 26 9.82 2.25 29.74
C GLN A 26 9.51 1.69 28.34
N GLU A 27 8.44 0.89 28.21
CA GLU A 27 7.97 0.41 26.91
C GLU A 27 7.45 1.55 26.02
N GLU A 28 6.65 2.46 26.59
CA GLU A 28 6.15 3.66 25.89
C GLU A 28 7.30 4.60 25.50
N PHE A 29 8.31 4.75 26.38
CA PHE A 29 9.51 5.52 26.09
C PHE A 29 10.28 4.95 24.89
N PHE A 30 10.42 3.62 24.82
CA PHE A 30 11.04 2.98 23.67
C PHE A 30 10.26 3.23 22.37
N GLU A 31 8.94 3.04 22.38
CA GLU A 31 8.09 3.21 21.20
C GLU A 31 8.03 4.66 20.71
N SER A 32 8.04 5.64 21.63
CA SER A 32 7.89 7.05 21.28
C SER A 32 9.22 7.76 20.97
N LYS A 33 10.35 7.32 21.55
CA LYS A 33 11.65 8.00 21.42
C LYS A 33 12.71 7.18 20.69
N ILE A 34 12.82 5.89 20.99
CA ILE A 34 13.96 5.08 20.53
C ILE A 34 13.68 4.38 19.21
N ARG A 35 12.51 3.75 19.06
CA ARG A 35 12.14 3.05 17.82
C ARG A 35 12.11 4.00 16.61
N PRO A 36 11.54 5.22 16.69
CA PRO A 36 11.59 6.17 15.57
C PRO A 36 13.02 6.58 15.21
N LEU A 37 13.88 6.79 16.21
CA LEU A 37 15.29 7.13 16.02
C LEU A 37 16.06 6.00 15.32
N PHE A 38 15.90 4.77 15.78
CA PHE A 38 16.54 3.60 15.17
C PHE A 38 16.09 3.39 13.72
N LEU A 39 14.81 3.58 13.42
CA LEU A 39 14.30 3.42 12.06
C LEU A 39 14.76 4.54 11.12
N SER A 40 14.71 5.79 11.58
CA SER A 40 14.98 6.97 10.74
C SER A 40 16.46 7.26 10.57
N LYS A 41 17.27 7.20 11.64
CA LYS A 41 18.68 7.60 11.63
C LYS A 41 19.65 6.43 11.56
N CYS A 42 19.28 5.25 12.06
CA CYS A 42 20.18 4.08 12.11
C CYS A 42 19.84 3.01 11.06
N GLY A 43 18.56 2.85 10.71
CA GLY A 43 18.02 1.68 10.01
C GLY A 43 18.53 1.49 8.58
N LYS A 44 18.89 2.58 7.89
CA LYS A 44 19.47 2.51 6.53
C LYS A 44 20.74 1.65 6.48
N CYS A 45 21.57 1.72 7.52
CA CYS A 45 22.84 1.01 7.63
C CYS A 45 22.77 -0.20 8.58
N HIS A 46 22.08 -0.06 9.70
CA HIS A 46 21.99 -1.06 10.77
C HIS A 46 20.59 -1.71 10.87
N GLY A 47 19.77 -1.63 9.82
CA GLY A 47 18.58 -2.46 9.65
C GLY A 47 18.92 -3.74 8.86
N PRO A 48 18.22 -4.06 7.76
CA PRO A 48 18.48 -5.26 6.96
C PRO A 48 19.91 -5.37 6.39
N SER A 49 20.56 -4.22 6.14
CA SER A 49 21.94 -4.17 5.63
C SER A 49 22.98 -4.66 6.63
N ALA A 50 22.65 -4.66 7.93
CA ALA A 50 23.48 -5.12 9.04
C ALA A 50 24.97 -4.70 8.96
N LYS A 51 25.25 -3.43 8.61
CA LYS A 51 26.63 -2.95 8.48
C LYS A 51 27.39 -3.15 9.80
N GLY A 52 28.63 -3.64 9.69
CA GLY A 52 29.44 -4.00 10.85
C GLY A 52 28.86 -5.16 11.67
N GLY A 53 27.94 -5.95 11.12
CA GLY A 53 27.28 -7.07 11.80
C GLY A 53 26.22 -6.66 12.83
N LEU A 54 25.95 -5.35 12.98
CA LEU A 54 25.00 -4.81 13.94
C LEU A 54 23.63 -4.60 13.28
N GLN A 55 22.58 -5.06 13.95
CA GLN A 55 21.19 -4.91 13.51
C GLN A 55 20.31 -4.33 14.64
N LEU A 56 19.71 -3.16 14.42
CA LEU A 56 18.96 -2.34 15.38
C LEU A 56 17.45 -2.27 15.08
N ASP A 57 16.95 -3.06 14.12
CA ASP A 57 15.51 -3.25 13.89
C ASP A 57 14.96 -4.50 14.60
N ASN A 58 15.83 -5.26 15.28
CA ASN A 58 15.51 -6.50 15.96
C ASN A 58 16.21 -6.54 17.32
N ARG A 59 15.42 -6.65 18.40
CA ARG A 59 15.91 -6.68 19.79
C ARG A 59 17.03 -7.70 20.03
N ASP A 60 16.81 -8.95 19.64
CA ASP A 60 17.75 -10.03 19.94
C ASP A 60 19.05 -9.85 19.18
N MET A 61 18.98 -9.34 17.94
CA MET A 61 20.17 -9.02 17.15
C MET A 61 20.89 -7.78 17.67
N ALA A 62 20.16 -6.77 18.14
CA ALA A 62 20.72 -5.57 18.74
C ALA A 62 21.48 -5.90 20.04
N LEU A 63 20.90 -6.76 20.88
CA LEU A 63 21.52 -7.22 22.13
C LEU A 63 22.67 -8.21 21.90
N LYS A 64 22.62 -8.99 20.81
CA LYS A 64 23.74 -9.84 20.39
C LYS A 64 24.98 -9.00 20.01
N GLY A 65 24.76 -7.80 19.47
CA GLY A 65 25.81 -6.88 19.07
C GLY A 65 26.37 -7.17 17.67
N GLY A 66 27.41 -6.42 17.29
CA GLY A 66 28.04 -6.51 15.98
C GLY A 66 29.43 -7.13 16.01
N ASN A 67 30.19 -6.93 14.93
CA ASN A 67 31.57 -7.41 14.79
C ASN A 67 32.52 -6.79 15.83
N THR A 68 32.11 -5.68 16.45
CA THR A 68 32.84 -4.96 17.51
C THR A 68 32.44 -5.41 18.92
N GLY A 69 31.59 -6.45 19.04
CA GLY A 69 31.14 -7.01 20.31
C GLY A 69 29.76 -6.50 20.74
N LYS A 70 29.49 -6.55 22.05
CA LYS A 70 28.21 -6.12 22.62
C LYS A 70 28.04 -4.61 22.46
N VAL A 71 27.06 -4.22 21.64
CA VAL A 71 26.81 -2.81 21.32
C VAL A 71 25.92 -2.14 22.35
N ILE A 72 25.04 -2.90 23.01
CA ILE A 72 24.14 -2.42 24.07
C ILE A 72 24.40 -3.23 25.33
N ILE A 73 24.68 -2.54 26.43
CA ILE A 73 24.78 -3.10 27.79
C ILE A 73 23.63 -2.51 28.61
N PRO A 74 22.52 -3.26 28.77
CA PRO A 74 21.39 -2.83 29.59
C PRO A 74 21.82 -2.37 30.98
N GLY A 75 21.39 -1.18 31.37
CA GLY A 75 21.71 -0.54 32.65
C GLY A 75 23.03 0.24 32.66
N ASN A 76 23.79 0.27 31.57
CA ASN A 76 25.09 0.94 31.51
C ASN A 76 25.37 1.55 30.13
N ALA A 77 24.88 2.77 29.93
CA ALA A 77 25.15 3.53 28.71
C ALA A 77 26.64 3.84 28.53
N LYS A 78 27.35 4.14 29.62
CA LYS A 78 28.77 4.54 29.56
C LYS A 78 29.65 3.46 28.91
N ASP A 79 29.38 2.20 29.19
CA ASP A 79 30.15 1.07 28.63
C ASP A 79 29.52 0.48 27.37
N SER A 80 28.38 1.02 26.91
CA SER A 80 27.73 0.59 25.68
C SER A 80 28.36 1.27 24.47
N ILE A 81 28.90 0.47 23.54
CA ILE A 81 29.51 0.98 22.28
C ILE A 81 28.52 1.85 21.51
N LEU A 82 27.22 1.54 21.55
CA LEU A 82 26.18 2.36 20.91
C LEU A 82 26.25 3.82 21.39
N TYR A 83 26.30 4.03 22.71
CA TYR A 83 26.34 5.36 23.29
C TYR A 83 27.69 6.05 23.04
N GLN A 84 28.78 5.29 23.11
CA GLN A 84 30.12 5.84 22.85
C GLN A 84 30.30 6.27 21.38
N ALA A 85 29.73 5.53 20.45
CA ALA A 85 29.80 5.82 19.02
C ALA A 85 28.95 7.04 18.62
N ILE A 86 27.78 7.24 19.25
CA ILE A 86 26.93 8.42 19.00
C ILE A 86 27.38 9.69 19.75
N THR A 87 28.34 9.55 20.67
CA THR A 87 28.92 10.69 21.42
C THR A 87 30.37 10.95 21.04
N ASP A 88 30.89 10.27 20.01
CA ASP A 88 32.28 10.36 19.55
C ASP A 88 33.32 10.11 20.67
N THR A 89 32.98 9.28 21.65
CA THR A 89 33.86 8.91 22.77
C THR A 89 34.50 7.53 22.60
N HIS A 90 34.16 6.79 21.55
CA HIS A 90 34.81 5.54 21.19
C HIS A 90 36.08 5.80 20.36
N ASP A 91 37.18 5.10 20.67
CA ASP A 91 38.52 5.35 20.09
C ASP A 91 38.62 5.26 18.55
N SER A 92 37.66 4.58 17.91
CA SER A 92 37.69 4.28 16.48
C SER A 92 36.33 4.33 15.78
N LEU A 93 35.25 4.67 16.50
CA LEU A 93 33.89 4.63 15.96
C LEU A 93 33.18 5.95 16.24
N SER A 94 32.64 6.54 15.18
CA SER A 94 31.79 7.72 15.21
C SER A 94 30.58 7.43 14.31
N MET A 95 29.37 7.64 14.84
CA MET A 95 28.11 7.33 14.18
C MET A 95 27.03 8.36 14.53
N PRO A 96 26.09 8.68 13.62
CA PRO A 96 26.05 8.26 12.21
C PRO A 96 27.13 8.94 11.35
N PRO A 97 27.53 8.35 10.21
CA PRO A 97 28.62 8.87 9.36
C PRO A 97 28.25 10.14 8.57
N ASP A 98 26.96 10.41 8.38
CA ASP A 98 26.48 11.51 7.54
C ASP A 98 26.14 12.76 8.38
N GLU A 99 25.54 12.58 9.56
CA GLU A 99 25.05 13.65 10.43
C GLU A 99 24.99 13.14 11.89
N SER A 100 25.53 13.92 12.83
CA SER A 100 25.43 13.62 14.27
C SER A 100 24.00 13.73 14.77
N LEU A 101 23.67 12.98 15.82
CA LEU A 101 22.36 13.07 16.46
C LEU A 101 22.20 14.38 17.25
N GLU A 102 20.95 14.84 17.37
CA GLU A 102 20.63 15.99 18.20
C GLU A 102 20.86 15.68 19.69
N PRO A 103 21.23 16.67 20.54
CA PRO A 103 21.54 16.41 21.96
C PRO A 103 20.42 15.69 22.72
N HIS A 104 19.16 15.96 22.40
CA HIS A 104 18.01 15.32 23.03
C HIS A 104 17.81 13.86 22.58
N GLU A 105 18.21 13.51 21.37
CA GLU A 105 18.20 12.13 20.85
C GLU A 105 19.28 11.30 21.55
N ILE A 106 20.48 11.88 21.72
CA ILE A 106 21.59 11.27 22.47
C ILE A 106 21.18 11.00 23.92
N GLU A 107 20.57 11.98 24.59
CA GLU A 107 20.10 11.79 25.97
C GLU A 107 18.98 10.75 26.05
N SER A 108 18.09 10.68 25.04
CA SER A 108 17.06 9.65 24.97
C SER A 108 17.67 8.24 24.88
N VAL A 109 18.67 8.04 24.01
CA VAL A 109 19.37 6.74 23.89
C VAL A 109 20.06 6.36 25.19
N LYS A 110 20.74 7.33 25.84
CA LYS A 110 21.40 7.13 27.13
C LYS A 110 20.43 6.73 28.22
N GLN A 111 19.31 7.45 28.34
CA GLN A 111 18.25 7.17 29.30
C GLN A 111 17.72 5.76 29.08
N TRP A 112 17.32 5.43 27.84
CA TRP A 112 16.81 4.10 27.51
C TRP A 112 17.79 2.98 27.87
N ILE A 113 19.09 3.11 27.55
CA ILE A 113 20.07 2.09 27.92
C ILE A 113 20.17 1.95 29.44
N ASN A 114 20.26 3.08 30.17
CA ASN A 114 20.35 3.06 31.64
C ASN A 114 19.09 2.52 32.31
N ASP A 115 17.93 2.70 31.69
CA ASP A 115 16.64 2.16 32.13
C ASP A 115 16.50 0.65 31.79
N GLY A 116 17.59 0.00 31.38
CA GLY A 116 17.65 -1.44 31.15
C GLY A 116 17.40 -1.85 29.69
N ALA A 117 17.47 -0.90 28.76
CA ALA A 117 17.23 -1.13 27.33
C ALA A 117 15.92 -1.90 27.08
N VAL A 118 14.86 -1.54 27.80
CA VAL A 118 13.54 -2.16 27.69
C VAL A 118 13.06 -2.00 26.25
N TRP A 119 12.70 -3.13 25.64
CA TRP A 119 12.26 -3.19 24.26
C TRP A 119 11.03 -4.10 24.23
N PRO A 120 9.80 -3.53 24.17
CA PRO A 120 8.58 -4.31 24.23
C PRO A 120 8.48 -5.29 23.07
N ILE A 121 8.04 -6.51 23.39
CA ILE A 121 7.43 -7.45 22.45
C ILE A 121 6.02 -7.64 22.98
N SER A 122 4.99 -7.14 22.30
CA SER A 122 3.61 -7.36 22.76
C SER A 122 3.34 -8.87 22.91
N LYS A 123 2.46 -9.28 23.83
CA LYS A 123 2.09 -10.72 23.98
C LYS A 123 1.61 -11.34 22.66
N VAL A 124 1.00 -10.52 21.80
CA VAL A 124 0.59 -10.87 20.43
C VAL A 124 1.80 -11.12 19.53
N GLU A 125 2.75 -10.18 19.49
CA GLU A 125 3.99 -10.34 18.72
C GLU A 125 4.81 -11.54 19.23
N PHE A 126 4.86 -11.75 20.55
CA PHE A 126 5.55 -12.88 21.16
C PHE A 126 4.96 -14.20 20.69
N PHE A 127 3.62 -14.33 20.69
CA PHE A 127 2.95 -15.51 20.16
C PHE A 127 3.25 -15.71 18.66
N GLN A 128 3.07 -14.68 17.84
CA GLN A 128 3.25 -14.77 16.38
C GLN A 128 4.69 -15.15 16.00
N ARG A 129 5.70 -14.61 16.70
CA ARG A 129 7.11 -14.83 16.40
C ARG A 129 7.66 -16.12 17.00
N ASN A 130 7.32 -16.43 18.25
CA ASN A 130 7.99 -17.48 19.01
C ASN A 130 7.17 -18.76 19.15
N ILE A 131 5.84 -18.68 19.04
CA ILE A 131 4.94 -19.81 19.33
C ILE A 131 4.27 -20.34 18.08
N PHE A 132 3.72 -19.46 17.24
CA PHE A 132 2.93 -19.86 16.08
C PHE A 132 3.70 -20.82 15.16
N TYR A 133 4.94 -20.47 14.79
CA TYR A 133 5.77 -21.32 13.94
C TYR A 133 6.07 -22.69 14.58
N VAL A 134 6.27 -22.72 15.91
CA VAL A 134 6.52 -23.96 16.64
C VAL A 134 5.29 -24.86 16.58
N LEU A 135 4.10 -24.32 16.87
CA LEU A 135 2.85 -25.08 16.80
C LEU A 135 2.59 -25.59 15.38
N GLU A 136 2.65 -24.72 14.38
CA GLU A 136 2.33 -25.08 12.99
C GLU A 136 3.30 -26.14 12.43
N ASN A 137 4.61 -25.94 12.62
CA ASN A 137 5.61 -26.80 11.97
C ASN A 137 5.99 -28.03 12.78
N ARG A 138 5.85 -28.01 14.11
CA ARG A 138 6.22 -29.15 14.96
C ARG A 138 5.02 -29.99 15.37
N CYS A 139 3.84 -29.39 15.48
CA CYS A 139 2.63 -30.07 15.97
C CYS A 139 1.57 -30.27 14.86
N GLY A 140 1.45 -29.29 13.94
CA GLY A 140 0.34 -29.21 12.98
C GLY A 140 0.20 -30.40 12.03
N SER A 141 1.27 -31.12 11.70
CA SER A 141 1.18 -32.31 10.83
C SER A 141 0.33 -33.46 11.40
N CYS A 142 0.21 -33.55 12.74
CA CYS A 142 -0.45 -34.66 13.45
C CYS A 142 -1.58 -34.22 14.39
N HIS A 143 -1.69 -32.93 14.71
CA HIS A 143 -2.70 -32.38 15.63
C HIS A 143 -3.48 -31.23 14.97
N ASN A 144 -4.14 -31.52 13.85
CA ASN A 144 -4.95 -30.57 13.09
C ASN A 144 -6.40 -31.05 12.93
N GLU A 145 -7.26 -30.26 12.30
CA GLU A 145 -8.68 -30.62 12.16
C GLU A 145 -8.94 -31.90 11.34
N LYS A 146 -8.04 -32.28 10.43
CA LYS A 146 -8.15 -33.49 9.61
C LYS A 146 -7.49 -34.71 10.26
N ASN A 147 -6.42 -34.50 11.02
CA ASN A 147 -5.63 -35.54 11.67
C ASN A 147 -5.47 -35.16 13.14
N LYS A 148 -6.38 -35.65 14.00
CA LYS A 148 -6.49 -35.34 15.44
C LYS A 148 -5.91 -36.46 16.29
N LYS A 149 -4.60 -36.71 16.22
CA LYS A 149 -3.99 -37.76 17.06
C LYS A 149 -4.20 -37.46 18.55
N GLY A 150 -4.67 -38.46 19.30
CA GLY A 150 -5.04 -38.32 20.71
C GLY A 150 -6.21 -37.35 20.96
N GLY A 151 -7.04 -37.09 19.95
CA GLY A 151 -8.17 -36.15 20.01
C GLY A 151 -7.78 -34.67 19.99
N LEU A 152 -6.48 -34.33 19.96
CA LEU A 152 -5.99 -32.95 20.06
C LEU A 152 -5.99 -32.23 18.70
N SER A 153 -6.43 -30.97 18.69
CA SER A 153 -6.29 -30.03 17.57
C SER A 153 -5.64 -28.72 18.03
N ILE A 154 -4.67 -28.23 17.28
CA ILE A 154 -3.99 -26.93 17.52
C ILE A 154 -4.44 -25.84 16.55
N ALA A 155 -5.59 -26.02 15.87
CA ALA A 155 -6.06 -25.10 14.84
C ALA A 155 -6.56 -23.74 15.38
N SER A 156 -6.92 -23.66 16.66
CA SER A 156 -7.32 -22.42 17.34
C SER A 156 -6.99 -22.46 18.82
N ARG A 157 -7.10 -21.31 19.48
CA ARG A 157 -6.94 -21.18 20.94
C ARG A 157 -7.90 -22.11 21.67
N GLU A 158 -9.18 -22.07 21.33
CA GLU A 158 -10.23 -22.83 22.00
C GLU A 158 -9.97 -24.34 21.88
N ARG A 159 -9.50 -24.78 20.71
CA ARG A 159 -9.18 -26.19 20.44
C ARG A 159 -7.99 -26.68 21.26
N ILE A 160 -6.90 -25.92 21.30
CA ILE A 160 -5.72 -26.32 22.07
C ILE A 160 -5.95 -26.21 23.58
N LEU A 161 -6.80 -25.28 24.04
CA LEU A 161 -7.19 -25.20 25.44
C LEU A 161 -8.09 -26.38 25.86
N ALA A 162 -9.05 -26.75 25.01
CA ALA A 162 -9.92 -27.89 25.26
C ALA A 162 -9.15 -29.22 25.38
N GLY A 163 -8.06 -29.35 24.61
CA GLY A 163 -7.19 -30.52 24.67
C GLY A 163 -7.74 -31.73 23.93
N GLY A 164 -7.29 -32.92 24.33
CA GLY A 164 -7.62 -34.19 23.68
C GLY A 164 -8.18 -35.22 24.66
N GLU A 165 -8.05 -36.50 24.33
CA GLU A 165 -8.53 -37.62 25.15
C GLU A 165 -7.87 -37.67 26.54
N SER A 166 -6.66 -37.10 26.67
CA SER A 166 -5.93 -36.98 27.93
C SER A 166 -6.28 -35.73 28.76
N GLY A 167 -7.29 -34.96 28.35
CA GLY A 167 -7.72 -33.72 29.01
C GLY A 167 -7.13 -32.44 28.39
N PRO A 168 -7.30 -31.28 29.08
CA PRO A 168 -6.85 -29.98 28.60
C PRO A 168 -5.36 -29.95 28.29
N ALA A 169 -5.00 -29.50 27.08
CA ALA A 169 -3.59 -29.41 26.70
C ALA A 169 -2.90 -28.21 27.38
N ILE A 170 -3.62 -27.12 27.63
CA ILE A 170 -3.08 -25.90 28.23
C ILE A 170 -4.04 -25.35 29.28
N VAL A 171 -3.48 -24.94 30.42
CA VAL A 171 -4.17 -24.17 31.46
C VAL A 171 -3.57 -22.75 31.44
N PRO A 172 -4.29 -21.74 30.91
CA PRO A 172 -3.79 -20.37 30.84
C PRO A 172 -3.34 -19.83 32.21
N GLY A 173 -2.13 -19.29 32.27
CA GLY A 173 -1.52 -18.76 33.50
C GLY A 173 -0.86 -19.82 34.39
N ASP A 174 -1.00 -21.12 34.10
CA ASP A 174 -0.49 -22.21 34.93
C ASP A 174 0.30 -23.25 34.07
N PRO A 175 1.61 -22.98 33.83
CA PRO A 175 2.49 -23.90 33.11
C PRO A 175 2.54 -25.31 33.73
N ASP A 176 2.53 -25.42 35.05
CA ASP A 176 2.72 -26.70 35.76
C ASP A 176 1.51 -27.64 35.61
N LYS A 177 0.31 -27.07 35.44
CA LYS A 177 -0.91 -27.86 35.14
C LYS A 177 -1.13 -28.11 33.64
N SER A 178 -0.33 -27.51 32.76
CA SER A 178 -0.49 -27.64 31.31
C SER A 178 0.12 -28.93 30.78
N LEU A 179 -0.72 -29.85 30.28
CA LEU A 179 -0.29 -31.15 29.74
C LEU A 179 0.68 -31.01 28.56
N LEU A 180 0.54 -29.95 27.75
CA LEU A 180 1.43 -29.65 26.63
C LEU A 180 2.89 -29.58 27.09
N LEU A 181 3.19 -28.88 28.18
CA LEU A 181 4.55 -28.75 28.70
C LEU A 181 5.10 -30.09 29.22
N LYS A 182 4.26 -30.84 29.94
CA LYS A 182 4.61 -32.20 30.40
C LYS A 182 4.95 -33.13 29.24
N ALA A 183 4.22 -33.00 28.13
CA ALA A 183 4.43 -33.82 26.95
C ALA A 183 5.70 -33.43 26.16
N VAL A 184 5.98 -32.12 26.02
CA VAL A 184 7.13 -31.65 25.22
C VAL A 184 8.45 -31.63 25.99
N SER A 185 8.44 -31.67 27.33
CA SER A 185 9.66 -31.78 28.14
C SER A 185 10.29 -33.19 28.08
N TYR A 186 9.46 -34.22 27.86
CA TYR A 186 9.79 -35.66 27.91
C TYR A 186 10.15 -36.13 29.32
N GLU A 187 9.72 -35.41 30.34
CA GLU A 187 9.97 -35.75 31.75
C GLU A 187 8.91 -36.71 32.32
N HIS A 188 7.90 -37.04 31.52
CA HIS A 188 6.79 -37.92 31.89
C HIS A 188 6.54 -39.01 30.82
N ASP A 189 5.61 -39.93 31.10
CA ASP A 189 5.29 -41.06 30.23
C ASP A 189 4.74 -40.63 28.86
N LEU A 190 3.98 -39.53 28.82
CA LEU A 190 3.52 -38.92 27.57
C LEU A 190 4.66 -38.09 26.97
N LYS A 191 5.16 -38.48 25.79
CA LYS A 191 6.25 -37.80 25.08
C LYS A 191 5.80 -37.34 23.69
N MET A 192 5.91 -36.04 23.43
CA MET A 192 5.50 -35.45 22.15
C MET A 192 6.56 -34.45 21.64
N PRO A 193 7.00 -34.53 20.36
CA PRO A 193 6.56 -35.49 19.35
C PRO A 193 7.05 -36.93 19.59
N PRO A 194 6.35 -37.98 19.12
CA PRO A 194 6.81 -39.37 19.32
C PRO A 194 8.16 -39.68 18.66
N ASP A 195 8.53 -38.92 17.63
CA ASP A 195 9.84 -38.97 16.99
C ASP A 195 10.83 -38.08 17.77
N GLU A 196 11.76 -38.70 18.49
CA GLU A 196 12.76 -37.99 19.30
C GLU A 196 13.65 -37.05 18.48
N LYS A 197 13.85 -37.31 17.18
CA LYS A 197 14.61 -36.42 16.29
C LYS A 197 13.91 -35.07 16.08
N LYS A 198 12.61 -35.00 16.40
CA LYS A 198 11.78 -33.79 16.30
C LYS A 198 11.51 -33.15 17.67
N LYS A 199 12.18 -33.61 18.73
CA LYS A 199 12.09 -33.02 20.07
C LYS A 199 12.35 -31.51 20.01
N LEU A 200 11.55 -30.75 20.75
CA LEU A 200 11.70 -29.30 20.84
C LEU A 200 13.01 -28.95 21.56
N ASN A 201 13.70 -27.92 21.09
CA ASN A 201 14.87 -27.41 21.79
C ASN A 201 14.45 -26.65 23.06
N SER A 202 15.40 -26.41 23.96
CA SER A 202 15.12 -25.75 25.25
C SER A 202 14.60 -24.30 25.10
N GLY A 203 14.94 -23.62 24.00
CA GLY A 203 14.40 -22.29 23.69
C GLY A 203 12.91 -22.31 23.38
N ASN A 204 12.46 -23.25 22.55
CA ASN A 204 11.05 -23.43 22.23
C ASN A 204 10.23 -23.82 23.46
N ILE A 205 10.78 -24.68 24.32
CA ILE A 205 10.12 -25.08 25.57
C ILE A 205 9.96 -23.84 26.48
N ARG A 206 11.02 -23.06 26.69
CA ARG A 206 10.94 -21.81 27.47
C ARG A 206 9.93 -20.82 26.88
N ALA A 207 9.88 -20.68 25.56
CA ALA A 207 8.91 -19.81 24.91
C ALA A 207 7.47 -20.28 25.16
N ILE A 208 7.19 -21.59 25.03
CA ILE A 208 5.89 -22.17 25.34
C ILE A 208 5.54 -21.97 26.82
N THR A 209 6.49 -22.15 27.73
CA THR A 209 6.29 -21.87 29.16
C THR A 209 5.86 -20.43 29.40
N GLN A 210 6.61 -19.46 28.85
CA GLN A 210 6.30 -18.05 28.97
C GLN A 210 4.93 -17.72 28.37
N TRP A 211 4.63 -18.24 27.19
CA TRP A 211 3.36 -18.02 26.51
C TRP A 211 2.16 -18.55 27.31
N ILE A 212 2.28 -19.73 27.92
CA ILE A 212 1.24 -20.28 28.80
C ILE A 212 1.08 -19.40 30.04
N GLN A 213 2.18 -19.00 30.67
CA GLN A 213 2.18 -18.11 31.83
C GLN A 213 1.52 -16.76 31.51
N ASP A 214 1.69 -16.26 30.29
CA ASP A 214 1.09 -15.01 29.81
C ASP A 214 -0.41 -15.09 29.50
N GLY A 215 -1.03 -16.25 29.72
CA GLY A 215 -2.46 -16.49 29.51
C GLY A 215 -2.78 -17.19 28.19
N ALA A 216 -1.77 -17.79 27.54
CA ALA A 216 -1.89 -18.44 26.24
C ALA A 216 -2.58 -17.53 25.20
N VAL A 217 -2.10 -16.28 25.12
CA VAL A 217 -2.60 -15.28 24.16
C VAL A 217 -2.41 -15.81 22.74
N TRP A 218 -3.49 -15.92 21.98
CA TRP A 218 -3.47 -16.54 20.66
C TRP A 218 -4.04 -15.58 19.63
N VAL A 219 -3.19 -15.15 18.72
CA VAL A 219 -3.57 -14.38 17.54
C VAL A 219 -2.81 -14.99 16.39
N ALA A 220 -3.45 -15.88 15.62
CA ALA A 220 -2.82 -16.40 14.41
C ALA A 220 -2.33 -15.21 13.56
N PRO A 221 -1.24 -15.34 12.77
CA PRO A 221 -0.69 -14.24 11.97
C PRO A 221 -1.70 -13.57 11.02
N ASN A 222 -2.90 -14.14 10.88
CA ASN A 222 -4.02 -13.64 10.10
C ASN A 222 -5.40 -13.79 10.81
N ALA A 223 -5.43 -14.05 12.12
CA ALA A 223 -6.67 -13.95 12.89
C ALA A 223 -6.85 -12.48 13.23
N VAL A 224 -7.68 -11.83 12.43
CA VAL A 224 -8.13 -10.47 12.70
C VAL A 224 -9.11 -10.59 13.89
N PRO A 225 -8.85 -9.98 15.06
CA PRO A 225 -9.95 -9.56 15.92
C PRO A 225 -10.92 -8.75 15.05
N GLU A 226 -12.21 -8.69 15.40
CA GLU A 226 -13.11 -7.75 14.72
C GLU A 226 -12.46 -6.37 14.74
N TYR A 227 -12.09 -5.84 13.56
CA TYR A 227 -11.40 -4.56 13.47
C TYR A 227 -12.42 -3.48 13.84
N VAL A 228 -12.34 -3.03 15.08
CA VAL A 228 -13.19 -1.96 15.57
C VAL A 228 -12.47 -0.65 15.33
N ILE A 229 -12.90 0.08 14.31
CA ILE A 229 -12.56 1.50 14.21
C ILE A 229 -13.05 2.16 15.50
N THR A 230 -12.21 2.94 16.18
CA THR A 230 -12.57 3.61 17.44
C THR A 230 -13.30 4.94 17.19
N ASP A 231 -13.93 5.49 18.23
CA ASP A 231 -14.53 6.83 18.15
C ASP A 231 -13.46 7.91 17.92
N GLU A 232 -12.28 7.76 18.53
CA GLU A 232 -11.15 8.66 18.34
C GLU A 232 -10.66 8.65 16.88
N GLN A 233 -10.52 7.46 16.28
CA GLN A 233 -10.15 7.34 14.87
C GLN A 233 -11.19 7.99 13.94
N ARG A 234 -12.49 7.82 14.24
CA ARG A 234 -13.55 8.50 13.49
C ARG A 234 -13.44 10.01 13.60
N GLN A 235 -13.12 10.53 14.77
CA GLN A 235 -13.02 11.97 15.04
C GLN A 235 -11.78 12.63 14.43
N HIS A 236 -10.84 11.88 13.85
CA HIS A 236 -9.71 12.47 13.16
C HIS A 236 -10.18 13.41 12.04
N TRP A 237 -9.62 14.61 11.99
CA TRP A 237 -10.13 15.74 11.19
C TRP A 237 -10.28 15.41 9.69
N SER A 238 -9.41 14.54 9.14
CA SER A 238 -9.42 14.16 7.73
C SER A 238 -10.55 13.21 7.34
N PHE A 239 -11.18 12.54 8.32
CA PHE A 239 -12.32 11.65 8.10
C PHE A 239 -13.66 12.32 8.44
N GLN A 240 -13.62 13.56 8.91
CA GLN A 240 -14.83 14.34 9.17
C GLN A 240 -15.36 14.96 7.88
N PRO A 241 -16.69 15.08 7.73
CA PRO A 241 -17.28 15.80 6.60
C PRO A 241 -16.75 17.24 6.53
N VAL A 242 -16.45 17.70 5.32
CA VAL A 242 -16.06 19.10 5.09
C VAL A 242 -17.27 19.99 5.37
N VAL A 243 -17.09 20.97 6.26
CA VAL A 243 -18.09 22.00 6.57
C VAL A 243 -17.67 23.32 5.94
N ASN A 244 -18.63 24.11 5.45
CA ASN A 244 -18.35 25.44 4.92
C ASN A 244 -18.19 26.43 6.09
N PRO A 245 -16.95 26.90 6.40
CA PRO A 245 -16.75 27.80 7.52
C PRO A 245 -17.32 29.18 7.19
N LYS A 246 -17.94 29.84 8.18
CA LYS A 246 -18.30 31.26 8.03
C LYS A 246 -17.01 32.08 8.09
N ALA A 247 -16.54 32.55 6.94
CA ALA A 247 -15.50 33.57 6.90
C ALA A 247 -16.04 34.87 7.50
N ASN A 248 -15.24 35.56 8.31
CA ASN A 248 -15.57 36.93 8.70
C ASN A 248 -15.49 37.79 7.44
N ASN A 249 -16.57 38.50 7.11
CA ASN A 249 -16.69 39.38 5.94
C ASN A 249 -15.52 40.37 5.87
N SER A 250 -14.40 39.99 5.24
CA SER A 250 -13.37 40.92 4.79
C SER A 250 -13.78 41.47 3.42
N LYS A 251 -13.19 42.59 3.03
CA LYS A 251 -13.36 43.15 1.68
C LYS A 251 -12.56 42.37 0.62
N ASP A 252 -11.81 41.35 1.06
CA ASP A 252 -10.84 40.56 0.29
C ASP A 252 -11.31 39.11 0.14
N HIS A 253 -10.47 38.23 -0.44
CA HIS A 253 -10.84 36.83 -0.64
C HIS A 253 -11.02 36.13 0.72
N PRO A 254 -12.04 35.26 0.90
CA PRO A 254 -12.31 34.62 2.20
C PRO A 254 -11.11 33.88 2.80
N VAL A 255 -10.25 33.32 1.96
CA VAL A 255 -9.00 32.63 2.39
C VAL A 255 -8.04 33.60 3.09
N ASP A 256 -7.93 34.83 2.62
CA ASP A 256 -7.01 35.84 3.18
C ASP A 256 -7.39 36.14 4.64
N SER A 257 -8.69 36.17 4.96
CA SER A 257 -9.15 36.39 6.33
C SER A 257 -8.64 35.34 7.33
N PHE A 258 -8.48 34.09 6.90
CA PHE A 258 -7.94 33.01 7.73
C PHE A 258 -6.41 33.10 7.87
N ILE A 259 -5.72 33.48 6.79
CA ILE A 259 -4.26 33.64 6.77
C ILE A 259 -3.85 34.86 7.61
N ASP A 260 -4.47 36.01 7.40
CA ASP A 260 -4.19 37.27 8.09
C ASP A 260 -4.41 37.14 9.60
N LYS A 261 -5.44 36.40 10.01
CA LYS A 261 -5.66 36.07 11.41
C LYS A 261 -4.45 35.33 12.00
N ARG A 262 -3.95 34.30 11.32
CA ARG A 262 -2.80 33.52 11.78
C ARG A 262 -1.50 34.33 11.79
N ILE A 263 -1.28 35.18 10.78
CA ILE A 263 -0.13 36.09 10.71
C ILE A 263 -0.14 37.06 11.89
N THR A 264 -1.31 37.66 12.16
CA THR A 264 -1.52 38.60 13.27
C THR A 264 -1.30 37.93 14.62
N ASP A 265 -1.92 36.76 14.84
CA ASP A 265 -1.79 36.00 16.08
C ASP A 265 -0.33 35.55 16.33
N ALA A 266 0.44 35.32 15.25
CA ALA A 266 1.86 34.97 15.32
C ALA A 266 2.81 36.20 15.43
N GLY A 267 2.29 37.42 15.36
CA GLY A 267 3.11 38.65 15.37
C GLY A 267 4.02 38.80 14.16
N ILE A 268 3.69 38.16 13.03
CA ILE A 268 4.48 38.20 11.80
C ILE A 268 3.99 39.37 10.94
N GLN A 269 4.91 40.05 10.25
CA GLN A 269 4.55 41.05 9.26
C GLN A 269 4.51 40.41 7.86
N ALA A 270 3.40 40.55 7.15
CA ALA A 270 3.27 40.06 5.79
C ALA A 270 4.21 40.82 4.83
N THR A 271 4.75 40.11 3.85
CA THR A 271 5.50 40.73 2.74
C THR A 271 4.59 41.59 1.87
N PRO A 272 5.09 42.68 1.27
CA PRO A 272 4.30 43.47 0.34
C PRO A 272 3.89 42.64 -0.88
N LEU A 273 2.78 43.04 -1.51
CA LEU A 273 2.37 42.52 -2.82
C LEU A 273 3.48 42.71 -3.85
N ALA A 274 3.62 41.72 -4.73
CA ALA A 274 4.57 41.79 -5.83
C ALA A 274 4.20 42.91 -6.82
N ASP A 275 5.19 43.43 -7.53
CA ASP A 275 4.97 44.42 -8.58
C ASP A 275 4.24 43.83 -9.79
N ALA A 276 3.67 44.70 -10.64
CA ALA A 276 2.86 44.29 -11.78
C ALA A 276 3.60 43.36 -12.76
N ARG A 277 4.90 43.59 -13.04
CA ARG A 277 5.67 42.72 -13.94
C ARG A 277 5.87 41.34 -13.34
N THR A 278 6.13 41.28 -12.02
CA THR A 278 6.24 40.03 -11.29
C THR A 278 4.90 39.27 -11.25
N LEU A 279 3.78 39.96 -11.02
CA LEU A 279 2.45 39.37 -10.96
C LEU A 279 2.04 38.71 -12.27
N ILE A 280 2.13 39.42 -13.41
CA ILE A 280 1.77 38.82 -14.70
C ILE A 280 2.66 37.64 -15.04
N ARG A 281 3.97 37.75 -14.81
CA ARG A 281 4.90 36.65 -15.06
C ARG A 281 4.52 35.40 -14.27
N ARG A 282 4.22 35.53 -12.97
CA ARG A 282 3.81 34.39 -12.13
C ARG A 282 2.49 33.80 -12.61
N ALA A 283 1.47 34.65 -12.79
CA ALA A 283 0.14 34.22 -13.21
C ALA A 283 0.17 33.44 -14.53
N THR A 284 0.90 33.91 -15.56
CA THR A 284 0.96 33.18 -16.84
C THR A 284 1.71 31.86 -16.73
N TYR A 285 2.85 31.81 -16.05
CA TYR A 285 3.57 30.55 -15.87
C TYR A 285 2.79 29.54 -15.01
N ASP A 286 2.09 30.01 -13.99
CA ASP A 286 1.34 29.14 -13.09
C ASP A 286 0.10 28.58 -13.79
N LEU A 287 -0.68 29.43 -14.49
CA LEU A 287 -1.94 29.03 -15.10
C LEU A 287 -1.79 28.35 -16.46
N THR A 288 -0.90 28.85 -17.33
CA THR A 288 -0.77 28.34 -18.71
C THR A 288 0.57 27.66 -18.98
N GLY A 289 1.55 27.81 -18.08
CA GLY A 289 2.91 27.30 -18.30
C GLY A 289 3.72 28.10 -19.31
N LEU A 290 3.17 29.18 -19.87
CA LEU A 290 3.77 29.99 -20.93
C LEU A 290 4.11 31.40 -20.44
N PRO A 291 5.17 32.03 -20.97
CA PRO A 291 5.43 33.44 -20.69
C PRO A 291 4.40 34.35 -21.37
N ALA A 292 4.03 35.44 -20.69
CA ALA A 292 3.33 36.56 -21.33
C ALA A 292 4.19 37.19 -22.44
N THR A 293 3.55 37.68 -23.50
CA THR A 293 4.23 38.45 -24.55
C THR A 293 4.65 39.82 -24.02
N PRO A 294 5.69 40.47 -24.59
CA PRO A 294 6.09 41.81 -24.20
C PRO A 294 4.94 42.83 -24.24
N ASP A 295 4.12 42.79 -25.29
CA ASP A 295 2.96 43.68 -25.44
C ASP A 295 1.90 43.45 -24.37
N ALA A 296 1.64 42.18 -24.00
CA ALA A 296 0.72 41.84 -22.93
C ALA A 296 1.24 42.33 -21.56
N ILE A 297 2.55 42.25 -21.32
CA ILE A 297 3.18 42.77 -20.10
C ILE A 297 2.99 44.28 -20.01
N ASP A 298 3.31 45.02 -21.07
CA ASP A 298 3.20 46.48 -21.06
C ASP A 298 1.74 46.95 -20.95
N ALA A 299 0.81 46.26 -21.61
CA ALA A 299 -0.62 46.49 -21.48
C ALA A 299 -1.12 46.24 -20.05
N PHE A 300 -0.72 45.11 -19.44
CA PHE A 300 -1.08 44.76 -18.07
C PHE A 300 -0.51 45.77 -17.06
N VAL A 301 0.78 46.12 -17.16
CA VAL A 301 1.41 47.11 -16.27
C VAL A 301 0.68 48.46 -16.34
N THR A 302 0.30 48.88 -17.54
CA THR A 302 -0.47 50.12 -17.76
C THR A 302 -1.87 50.04 -17.14
N ALA A 303 -2.56 48.91 -17.31
CA ALA A 303 -3.88 48.69 -16.72
C ALA A 303 -3.82 48.61 -15.18
N TYR A 304 -2.81 47.90 -14.66
CA TYR A 304 -2.59 47.70 -13.23
C TYR A 304 -2.30 49.03 -12.50
N ALA A 305 -1.54 49.93 -13.13
CA ALA A 305 -1.29 51.26 -12.60
C ALA A 305 -2.57 52.11 -12.44
N LYS A 306 -3.62 51.84 -13.23
CA LYS A 306 -4.92 52.52 -13.14
C LYS A 306 -5.84 51.87 -12.09
N ASN A 307 -5.92 50.54 -12.10
CA ASN A 307 -6.73 49.77 -11.16
C ASN A 307 -6.17 48.35 -11.03
N GLY A 308 -5.26 48.14 -10.08
CA GLY A 308 -4.53 46.89 -9.91
C GLY A 308 -5.42 45.67 -9.71
N LYS A 309 -6.44 45.78 -8.86
CA LYS A 309 -7.38 44.69 -8.60
C LYS A 309 -8.11 44.26 -9.87
N ARG A 310 -8.77 45.20 -10.55
CA ARG A 310 -9.54 44.89 -11.76
C ARG A 310 -8.65 44.35 -12.88
N ALA A 311 -7.46 44.92 -13.04
CA ALA A 311 -6.51 44.46 -14.06
C ALA A 311 -6.03 43.03 -13.79
N TYR A 312 -5.78 42.69 -12.51
CA TYR A 312 -5.40 41.34 -12.11
C TYR A 312 -6.54 40.34 -12.29
N ASP A 313 -7.76 40.66 -11.82
CA ASP A 313 -8.95 39.81 -12.02
C ASP A 313 -9.16 39.51 -13.53
N THR A 314 -9.11 40.56 -14.37
CA THR A 314 -9.25 40.41 -15.83
C THR A 314 -8.14 39.55 -16.45
N LEU A 315 -6.88 39.68 -15.97
CA LEU A 315 -5.78 38.82 -16.41
C LEU A 315 -6.07 37.36 -16.04
N ILE A 316 -6.47 37.08 -14.80
CA ILE A 316 -6.74 35.72 -14.33
C ILE A 316 -7.88 35.08 -15.14
N ASP A 317 -9.00 35.79 -15.33
CA ASP A 317 -10.12 35.31 -16.14
C ASP A 317 -9.64 34.94 -17.56
N SER A 318 -8.87 35.82 -18.21
CA SER A 318 -8.35 35.54 -19.56
C SER A 318 -7.38 34.34 -19.64
N LEU A 319 -6.65 34.07 -18.56
CA LEU A 319 -5.74 32.92 -18.50
C LEU A 319 -6.49 31.62 -18.23
N LEU A 320 -7.56 31.66 -17.42
CA LEU A 320 -8.43 30.51 -17.18
C LEU A 320 -9.26 30.14 -18.42
N GLU A 321 -9.65 31.13 -19.22
CA GLU A 321 -10.34 30.94 -20.51
C GLU A 321 -9.43 30.42 -21.64
N SER A 322 -8.11 30.36 -21.42
CA SER A 322 -7.15 29.88 -22.43
C SER A 322 -7.13 28.36 -22.50
N ASP A 323 -7.13 27.79 -23.71
CA ASP A 323 -6.97 26.33 -23.91
C ASP A 323 -5.69 25.75 -23.24
N HIS A 324 -4.66 26.58 -23.09
CA HIS A 324 -3.41 26.22 -22.42
C HIS A 324 -3.56 25.98 -20.92
N TYR A 325 -4.62 26.47 -20.29
CA TYR A 325 -4.91 26.21 -18.88
C TYR A 325 -5.10 24.71 -18.62
N GLY A 326 -5.97 24.06 -19.40
CA GLY A 326 -6.23 22.63 -19.32
C GLY A 326 -5.03 21.79 -19.72
N GLU A 327 -4.21 22.24 -20.68
CA GLU A 327 -2.94 21.57 -21.01
C GLU A 327 -1.96 21.60 -19.83
N ARG A 328 -1.84 22.77 -19.17
CA ARG A 328 -0.95 22.98 -18.03
C ARG A 328 -1.37 22.15 -16.82
N TRP A 329 -2.63 22.27 -16.42
CA TRP A 329 -3.18 21.60 -15.23
C TRP A 329 -3.44 20.12 -15.47
N GLY A 330 -3.88 19.76 -16.68
CA GLY A 330 -4.04 18.39 -17.12
C GLY A 330 -2.72 17.61 -17.01
N ARG A 331 -1.57 18.21 -17.35
CA ARG A 331 -0.26 17.56 -17.15
C ARG A 331 -0.01 17.15 -15.70
N HIS A 332 -0.34 18.01 -14.73
CA HIS A 332 -0.18 17.69 -13.30
C HIS A 332 -1.08 16.51 -12.90
N TRP A 333 -2.32 16.47 -13.42
CA TRP A 333 -3.21 15.33 -13.20
C TRP A 333 -2.68 14.04 -13.83
N LEU A 334 -2.23 14.12 -15.08
CA LEU A 334 -1.70 12.99 -15.84
C LEU A 334 -0.45 12.39 -15.18
N ASP A 335 0.40 13.22 -14.55
CA ASP A 335 1.52 12.76 -13.73
C ASP A 335 1.04 11.94 -12.51
N LEU A 336 -0.01 12.40 -11.81
CA LEU A 336 -0.57 11.72 -10.62
C LEU A 336 -1.16 10.35 -10.95
N VAL A 337 -1.88 10.25 -12.07
CA VAL A 337 -2.51 8.99 -12.51
C VAL A 337 -1.54 8.10 -13.29
N ARG A 338 -0.31 8.57 -13.53
CA ARG A 338 0.77 7.84 -14.24
C ARG A 338 0.43 7.53 -15.69
N TYR A 339 -0.15 8.51 -16.36
CA TYR A 339 -0.48 8.42 -17.78
C TYR A 339 0.76 8.12 -18.63
N ALA A 340 0.59 7.22 -19.60
CA ALA A 340 1.54 6.98 -20.67
C ALA A 340 0.78 6.65 -21.97
N ASP A 341 1.39 6.94 -23.12
CA ASP A 341 0.89 6.51 -24.44
C ASP A 341 1.16 5.01 -24.71
N THR A 342 1.63 4.27 -23.70
CA THR A 342 1.97 2.85 -23.75
C THR A 342 1.44 2.11 -22.51
N ALA A 343 1.37 0.78 -22.58
CA ALA A 343 0.92 -0.06 -21.45
C ALA A 343 1.97 -0.27 -20.34
N GLY A 344 3.20 0.25 -20.51
CA GLY A 344 4.26 0.33 -19.50
C GLY A 344 4.84 -1.00 -18.96
N ASP A 345 5.88 -0.85 -18.14
CA ASP A 345 6.60 -1.91 -17.39
C ASP A 345 7.22 -3.03 -18.27
N ALA A 346 6.65 -4.24 -18.25
CA ALA A 346 7.26 -5.41 -18.89
C ALA A 346 6.91 -5.58 -20.37
N ALA A 347 5.90 -4.84 -20.84
CA ALA A 347 5.46 -4.80 -22.23
C ALA A 347 5.11 -3.34 -22.58
N ASP A 348 6.13 -2.58 -23.01
CA ASP A 348 5.99 -1.17 -23.40
C ASP A 348 5.28 -1.05 -24.77
N PHE A 349 4.04 -1.55 -24.82
CA PHE A 349 3.26 -1.69 -26.04
C PHE A 349 2.47 -0.40 -26.28
N PRO A 350 2.52 0.19 -27.49
CA PRO A 350 1.78 1.41 -27.81
C PRO A 350 0.27 1.25 -27.60
N VAL A 351 -0.35 2.29 -27.06
CA VAL A 351 -1.80 2.41 -26.88
C VAL A 351 -2.29 3.61 -27.70
N PRO A 352 -2.62 3.43 -29.00
CA PRO A 352 -3.02 4.53 -29.88
C PRO A 352 -4.23 5.31 -29.39
N GLU A 353 -5.05 4.73 -28.51
CA GLU A 353 -6.25 5.34 -27.96
C GLU A 353 -6.05 6.05 -26.60
N ALA A 354 -4.85 5.98 -25.99
CA ALA A 354 -4.58 6.58 -24.69
C ALA A 354 -4.82 8.10 -24.69
N TYR A 355 -4.50 8.76 -25.80
CA TYR A 355 -4.69 10.21 -25.94
C TYR A 355 -6.12 10.68 -25.71
N LYS A 356 -7.13 9.81 -25.89
CA LYS A 356 -8.52 10.17 -25.62
C LYS A 356 -8.74 10.50 -24.15
N TYR A 357 -8.14 9.71 -23.26
CA TYR A 357 -8.18 9.99 -21.81
C TYR A 357 -7.38 11.24 -21.46
N ARG A 358 -6.20 11.45 -22.09
CA ARG A 358 -5.42 12.69 -21.95
C ARG A 358 -6.26 13.91 -22.31
N ASN A 359 -6.91 13.88 -23.47
CA ASN A 359 -7.73 14.98 -23.94
C ASN A 359 -8.95 15.17 -23.05
N TYR A 360 -9.62 14.10 -22.62
CA TYR A 360 -10.70 14.17 -21.63
C TYR A 360 -10.28 14.91 -20.35
N VAL A 361 -9.06 14.68 -19.84
CA VAL A 361 -8.53 15.39 -18.67
C VAL A 361 -8.35 16.88 -18.99
N ILE A 362 -7.70 17.21 -20.10
CA ILE A 362 -7.47 18.59 -20.56
C ILE A 362 -8.80 19.33 -20.71
N ASP A 363 -9.76 18.72 -21.40
CA ASP A 363 -11.08 19.26 -21.67
C ASP A 363 -11.90 19.40 -20.37
N SER A 364 -11.72 18.51 -19.40
CA SER A 364 -12.37 18.62 -18.10
C SER A 364 -11.90 19.85 -17.32
N PHE A 365 -10.62 20.22 -17.41
CA PHE A 365 -10.11 21.46 -16.82
C PHE A 365 -10.60 22.70 -17.59
N ASN A 366 -10.50 22.70 -18.93
CA ASN A 366 -10.91 23.84 -19.75
C ASN A 366 -12.41 24.14 -19.65
N ASN A 367 -13.24 23.12 -19.50
CA ASN A 367 -14.70 23.27 -19.37
C ASN A 367 -15.17 23.46 -17.91
N ASP A 368 -14.25 23.63 -16.95
CA ASP A 368 -14.56 23.75 -15.52
C ASP A 368 -15.50 22.64 -15.02
N LYS A 369 -15.17 21.39 -15.36
CA LYS A 369 -15.98 20.23 -14.96
C LYS A 369 -16.01 20.15 -13.42
N PRO A 370 -17.19 20.03 -12.79
CA PRO A 370 -17.28 19.84 -11.35
C PRO A 370 -16.39 18.70 -10.88
N TYR A 371 -15.54 18.96 -9.88
CA TYR A 371 -14.54 18.00 -9.41
C TYR A 371 -15.16 16.66 -9.01
N ASP A 372 -16.34 16.67 -8.37
CA ASP A 372 -17.04 15.45 -7.98
C ASP A 372 -17.48 14.62 -9.20
N GLN A 373 -17.92 15.26 -10.28
CA GLN A 373 -18.24 14.60 -11.54
C GLN A 373 -16.96 14.05 -12.21
N PHE A 374 -15.89 14.84 -12.26
CA PHE A 374 -14.60 14.41 -12.82
C PHE A 374 -14.03 13.18 -12.11
N VAL A 375 -14.17 13.09 -10.78
CA VAL A 375 -13.78 11.92 -9.99
C VAL A 375 -14.68 10.72 -10.29
N ARG A 376 -16.01 10.91 -10.30
CA ARG A 376 -16.97 9.82 -10.58
C ARG A 376 -16.79 9.20 -11.96
N GLU A 377 -16.59 10.02 -12.98
CA GLU A 377 -16.38 9.57 -14.36
C GLU A 377 -15.10 8.72 -14.49
N GLN A 378 -14.05 9.05 -13.74
CA GLN A 378 -12.81 8.27 -13.76
C GLN A 378 -12.94 6.90 -13.07
N ILE A 379 -13.76 6.80 -12.04
CA ILE A 379 -13.92 5.58 -11.23
C ILE A 379 -15.03 4.67 -11.78
N ALA A 380 -16.10 5.24 -12.32
CA ALA A 380 -17.32 4.50 -12.66
C ALA A 380 -18.05 5.06 -13.88
N GLY A 381 -17.36 5.76 -14.78
CA GLY A 381 -17.97 6.44 -15.92
C GLY A 381 -18.77 5.52 -16.85
N ASP A 382 -18.41 4.25 -16.98
CA ASP A 382 -19.15 3.23 -17.71
C ASP A 382 -20.50 2.86 -17.06
N LEU A 383 -20.65 3.11 -15.75
CA LEU A 383 -21.84 2.82 -14.95
C LEU A 383 -22.72 4.05 -14.71
N LEU A 384 -22.26 5.24 -15.09
CA LEU A 384 -23.02 6.47 -14.86
C LEU A 384 -24.19 6.60 -15.83
N PRO A 385 -25.33 7.17 -15.37
CA PRO A 385 -26.39 7.55 -16.29
C PRO A 385 -25.92 8.68 -17.20
N SER A 386 -26.30 8.59 -18.48
CA SER A 386 -26.00 9.56 -19.52
C SER A 386 -27.28 10.09 -20.17
N LYS A 387 -27.29 11.37 -20.53
CA LYS A 387 -28.42 12.03 -21.20
C LYS A 387 -28.44 11.76 -22.71
N ASN A 388 -27.27 11.53 -23.30
CA ASN A 388 -27.07 11.31 -24.72
C ASN A 388 -25.80 10.47 -24.96
N ASP A 389 -25.56 10.09 -26.22
CA ASP A 389 -24.39 9.29 -26.60
C ASP A 389 -23.07 9.98 -26.35
N GLU A 390 -22.97 11.29 -26.60
CA GLU A 390 -21.74 12.05 -26.41
C GLU A 390 -21.31 12.03 -24.95
N GLN A 391 -22.24 12.29 -24.03
CA GLN A 391 -21.98 12.23 -22.60
C GLN A 391 -21.60 10.81 -22.16
N ARG A 392 -22.32 9.79 -22.63
CA ARG A 392 -21.99 8.38 -22.34
C ARG A 392 -20.55 8.08 -22.76
N TRP A 393 -20.16 8.54 -23.94
CA TRP A 393 -18.86 8.29 -24.52
C TRP A 393 -17.75 9.02 -23.76
N GLU A 394 -17.96 10.28 -23.41
CA GLU A 394 -17.08 11.07 -22.55
C GLU A 394 -16.86 10.39 -21.19
N GLN A 395 -17.95 9.99 -20.52
CA GLN A 395 -17.90 9.27 -19.25
C GLN A 395 -17.11 7.96 -19.38
N THR A 396 -17.34 7.21 -20.47
CA THR A 396 -16.60 5.96 -20.77
C THR A 396 -15.11 6.23 -20.98
N ILE A 397 -14.73 7.30 -21.69
CA ILE A 397 -13.33 7.71 -21.85
C ILE A 397 -12.70 8.06 -20.50
N GLY A 398 -13.45 8.67 -19.58
CA GLY A 398 -13.01 8.97 -18.22
C GLY A 398 -12.46 7.75 -17.48
N THR A 399 -13.04 6.57 -17.69
CA THR A 399 -12.56 5.30 -17.11
C THR A 399 -11.17 4.87 -17.59
N GLY A 400 -10.59 5.60 -18.56
CA GLY A 400 -9.19 5.45 -18.96
C GLY A 400 -8.22 5.58 -17.80
N TYR A 401 -8.61 6.29 -16.73
CA TYR A 401 -7.91 6.29 -15.44
C TYR A 401 -7.63 4.87 -14.90
N ILE A 402 -8.65 4.00 -14.88
CA ILE A 402 -8.50 2.63 -14.40
C ILE A 402 -7.72 1.81 -15.42
N ALA A 403 -7.99 1.99 -16.71
CA ALA A 403 -7.36 1.22 -17.78
C ALA A 403 -5.83 1.36 -17.83
N ILE A 404 -5.28 2.54 -17.48
CA ILE A 404 -3.84 2.81 -17.42
C ILE A 404 -3.14 2.21 -16.18
N SER A 405 -3.86 1.48 -15.32
CA SER A 405 -3.24 0.75 -14.22
C SER A 405 -2.08 -0.12 -14.70
N ARG A 406 -1.00 -0.13 -13.92
CA ARG A 406 0.25 -0.80 -14.29
C ARG A 406 0.01 -2.28 -14.52
N ARG A 407 0.53 -2.78 -15.64
CA ARG A 407 0.52 -4.22 -15.97
C ARG A 407 1.88 -4.81 -15.66
N ILE A 408 1.93 -5.72 -14.70
CA ILE A 408 3.17 -6.39 -14.32
C ILE A 408 3.25 -7.75 -15.02
N GLY A 409 4.39 -7.99 -15.67
CA GLY A 409 4.70 -9.24 -16.36
C GLY A 409 4.30 -9.23 -17.84
N VAL A 410 4.76 -10.25 -18.56
CA VAL A 410 4.57 -10.31 -20.02
C VAL A 410 3.12 -10.65 -20.38
N SER A 411 2.43 -11.51 -19.61
CA SER A 411 1.04 -11.94 -19.88
C SER A 411 0.06 -11.27 -18.91
N PRO A 412 -0.90 -10.48 -19.39
CA PRO A 412 -1.82 -9.72 -18.53
C PRO A 412 -2.73 -10.63 -17.69
N GLN A 413 -3.06 -11.84 -18.16
CA GLN A 413 -3.95 -12.76 -17.43
C GLN A 413 -3.26 -13.50 -16.26
N ASN A 414 -1.93 -13.45 -16.15
CA ASN A 414 -1.22 -14.25 -15.14
C ASN A 414 -1.10 -13.52 -13.79
N LEU A 415 -1.28 -12.20 -13.76
CA LEU A 415 -0.98 -11.36 -12.61
C LEU A 415 -2.03 -10.26 -12.39
N THR A 416 -3.29 -10.49 -12.77
CA THR A 416 -4.40 -9.53 -12.61
C THR A 416 -4.47 -8.94 -11.21
N HIS A 417 -4.20 -9.75 -10.19
CA HIS A 417 -4.17 -9.32 -8.78
C HIS A 417 -3.20 -8.16 -8.51
N ILE A 418 -2.10 -8.07 -9.26
CA ILE A 418 -1.10 -7.00 -9.15
C ILE A 418 -1.57 -5.74 -9.87
N THR A 419 -2.27 -5.87 -11.00
CA THR A 419 -2.91 -4.73 -11.66
C THR A 419 -3.99 -4.12 -10.76
N ILE A 420 -4.81 -4.94 -10.10
CA ILE A 420 -5.81 -4.47 -9.13
C ILE A 420 -5.14 -3.82 -7.92
N GLU A 421 -4.07 -4.41 -7.39
CA GLU A 421 -3.27 -3.78 -6.32
C GLU A 421 -2.80 -2.38 -6.72
N ASP A 422 -2.31 -2.24 -7.96
CA ASP A 422 -1.84 -0.98 -8.51
C ASP A 422 -2.99 0.04 -8.67
N THR A 423 -4.16 -0.40 -9.14
CA THR A 423 -5.38 0.42 -9.21
C THR A 423 -5.76 0.95 -7.82
N ILE A 424 -5.89 0.06 -6.81
CA ILE A 424 -6.25 0.45 -5.44
C ILE A 424 -5.19 1.38 -4.84
N GLY A 425 -3.91 1.08 -5.07
CA GLY A 425 -2.79 1.86 -4.56
C GLY A 425 -2.73 3.27 -5.13
N ASN A 426 -3.03 3.45 -6.43
CA ASN A 426 -3.13 4.78 -7.02
C ASN A 426 -4.42 5.49 -6.62
N LEU A 427 -5.56 4.80 -6.59
CA LEU A 427 -6.85 5.38 -6.16
C LEU A 427 -6.73 5.99 -4.76
N GLY A 428 -6.16 5.22 -3.82
CA GLY A 428 -5.94 5.69 -2.46
C GLY A 428 -5.11 6.97 -2.39
N LYS A 429 -3.99 7.04 -3.13
CA LYS A 429 -3.09 8.19 -3.10
C LYS A 429 -3.67 9.40 -3.83
N THR A 430 -4.27 9.18 -4.99
CA THR A 430 -4.74 10.23 -5.89
C THR A 430 -6.01 10.90 -5.36
N PHE A 431 -6.99 10.11 -4.89
CA PHE A 431 -8.29 10.66 -4.49
C PHE A 431 -8.47 10.78 -2.97
N LEU A 432 -7.87 9.89 -2.18
CA LEU A 432 -8.04 9.88 -0.73
C LEU A 432 -6.85 10.49 0.02
N GLY A 433 -5.69 10.63 -0.63
CA GLY A 433 -4.43 10.98 0.04
C GLY A 433 -3.95 9.90 1.02
N LEU A 434 -4.38 8.65 0.85
CA LEU A 434 -4.11 7.53 1.78
C LEU A 434 -3.34 6.39 1.11
N THR A 435 -2.50 5.71 1.89
CA THR A 435 -1.74 4.54 1.43
C THR A 435 -2.46 3.24 1.75
N LEU A 436 -3.36 2.79 0.88
CA LEU A 436 -4.15 1.58 1.12
C LEU A 436 -3.35 0.26 1.09
N GLY A 437 -2.11 0.28 0.59
CA GLY A 437 -1.32 -0.93 0.32
C GLY A 437 -1.02 -1.80 1.55
N CYS A 438 -0.88 -1.23 2.75
CA CYS A 438 -0.65 -2.02 3.96
C CYS A 438 -1.86 -2.93 4.29
N ALA A 439 -3.08 -2.43 4.04
CA ALA A 439 -4.34 -3.12 4.30
C ALA A 439 -4.47 -4.46 3.54
N ARG A 440 -3.68 -4.66 2.48
CA ARG A 440 -3.64 -5.89 1.70
C ARG A 440 -3.28 -7.12 2.54
N CYS A 441 -2.30 -7.01 3.44
CA CYS A 441 -1.77 -8.16 4.16
C CYS A 441 -2.27 -8.24 5.60
N HIS A 442 -2.51 -7.09 6.21
CA HIS A 442 -2.98 -6.91 7.58
C HIS A 442 -3.71 -5.57 7.67
N ASP A 443 -4.53 -5.34 8.70
CA ASP A 443 -5.22 -4.05 8.84
C ASP A 443 -4.21 -2.89 8.84
N HIS A 444 -4.60 -1.75 8.27
CA HIS A 444 -3.69 -0.65 8.10
C HIS A 444 -3.14 -0.17 9.45
N LYS A 445 -1.82 0.08 9.51
CA LYS A 445 -1.08 0.29 10.76
C LYS A 445 -1.52 1.56 11.52
N PHE A 446 -1.88 2.60 10.78
CA PHE A 446 -2.16 3.94 11.34
C PHE A 446 -3.60 4.37 11.04
N ASP A 447 -3.96 4.38 9.76
CA ASP A 447 -5.30 4.73 9.31
C ASP A 447 -6.35 3.65 9.63
N PRO A 448 -7.62 4.05 9.87
CA PRO A 448 -8.74 3.17 10.20
C PRO A 448 -9.26 2.35 9.01
N ILE A 449 -8.37 1.58 8.38
CA ILE A 449 -8.65 0.86 7.13
C ILE A 449 -8.45 -0.64 7.37
N PRO A 450 -9.53 -1.41 7.59
CA PRO A 450 -9.42 -2.84 7.76
C PRO A 450 -9.03 -3.52 6.45
N THR A 451 -8.42 -4.69 6.56
CA THR A 451 -8.14 -5.55 5.41
C THR A 451 -9.40 -5.89 4.63
N THR A 452 -10.56 -5.98 5.30
CA THR A 452 -11.84 -6.20 4.61
C THR A 452 -12.16 -5.09 3.63
N ASP A 453 -11.94 -3.83 3.97
CA ASP A 453 -12.30 -2.72 3.08
C ASP A 453 -11.38 -2.67 1.86
N TYR A 454 -10.10 -3.02 2.05
CA TYR A 454 -9.19 -3.25 0.93
C TYR A 454 -9.73 -4.34 -0.02
N TYR A 455 -10.20 -5.46 0.53
CA TYR A 455 -10.75 -6.55 -0.29
C TYR A 455 -12.17 -6.27 -0.83
N ALA A 456 -12.93 -5.36 -0.21
CA ALA A 456 -14.18 -4.85 -0.78
C ALA A 456 -13.91 -4.03 -2.05
N LEU A 457 -12.90 -3.14 -2.02
CA LEU A 457 -12.40 -2.44 -3.22
C LEU A 457 -11.81 -3.41 -4.23
N TYR A 458 -11.04 -4.41 -3.77
CA TYR A 458 -10.52 -5.45 -4.64
C TYR A 458 -11.63 -6.15 -5.41
N GLY A 459 -12.75 -6.51 -4.76
CA GLY A 459 -13.88 -7.16 -5.41
C GLY A 459 -14.51 -6.31 -6.53
N ILE A 460 -14.53 -4.98 -6.38
CA ILE A 460 -14.97 -4.06 -7.44
C ILE A 460 -14.06 -4.19 -8.67
N PHE A 461 -12.75 -4.10 -8.47
CA PHE A 461 -11.78 -4.13 -9.57
C PHE A 461 -11.55 -5.54 -10.15
N ASP A 462 -11.71 -6.60 -9.35
CA ASP A 462 -11.70 -7.99 -9.86
C ASP A 462 -12.95 -8.28 -10.69
N SER A 463 -14.05 -7.55 -10.44
CA SER A 463 -15.26 -7.54 -11.28
C SER A 463 -15.15 -6.59 -12.47
N THR A 464 -14.00 -5.96 -12.74
CA THR A 464 -13.82 -5.01 -13.84
C THR A 464 -13.04 -5.64 -15.00
N LEU A 465 -13.50 -5.45 -16.23
CA LEU A 465 -12.81 -5.86 -17.44
C LEU A 465 -11.79 -4.79 -17.88
N TYR A 466 -10.50 -5.13 -17.79
CA TYR A 466 -9.40 -4.25 -18.19
C TYR A 466 -8.96 -4.49 -19.65
N PRO A 467 -8.85 -3.46 -20.50
CA PRO A 467 -8.50 -3.60 -21.92
C PRO A 467 -7.07 -4.08 -22.12
N HIS A 468 -6.80 -5.14 -22.88
CA HIS A 468 -5.42 -5.55 -23.16
C HIS A 468 -4.84 -4.86 -24.38
N ALA A 469 -3.86 -3.97 -24.19
CA ALA A 469 -3.17 -3.27 -25.29
C ALA A 469 -2.24 -4.15 -26.15
N GLY A 470 -1.88 -5.35 -25.68
CA GLY A 470 -0.90 -6.22 -26.30
C GLY A 470 0.39 -6.36 -25.46
N ALA A 471 1.22 -7.35 -25.83
CA ALA A 471 2.55 -7.60 -25.27
C ALA A 471 3.44 -8.33 -26.28
N GLU A 472 4.76 -8.41 -26.08
CA GLU A 472 5.72 -9.01 -27.03
C GLU A 472 5.34 -10.44 -27.44
N HIS A 473 4.87 -11.22 -26.45
CA HIS A 473 4.47 -12.61 -26.63
C HIS A 473 2.97 -12.79 -26.99
N LYS A 474 2.17 -11.71 -26.90
CA LYS A 474 0.74 -11.63 -27.29
C LYS A 474 0.45 -10.26 -27.93
N PRO A 475 0.90 -10.00 -29.17
CA PRO A 475 0.86 -8.68 -29.77
C PRO A 475 -0.51 -8.35 -30.40
N TRP A 476 -1.60 -8.65 -29.70
CA TRP A 476 -2.96 -8.35 -30.16
C TRP A 476 -3.76 -7.70 -29.05
N ARG A 477 -4.68 -6.83 -29.46
CA ARG A 477 -5.51 -6.04 -28.57
C ARG A 477 -6.82 -6.74 -28.25
N GLN A 478 -7.30 -6.62 -27.02
CA GLN A 478 -8.55 -7.21 -26.55
C GLN A 478 -9.28 -6.26 -25.60
N ASP A 479 -10.59 -6.41 -25.49
CA ASP A 479 -11.41 -5.81 -24.43
C ASP A 479 -11.38 -4.27 -24.40
N PHE A 480 -11.12 -3.63 -25.54
CA PHE A 480 -11.30 -2.18 -25.71
C PHE A 480 -12.79 -1.86 -25.81
N VAL A 481 -13.18 -0.70 -25.27
CA VAL A 481 -14.57 -0.26 -25.32
C VAL A 481 -14.86 0.43 -26.65
N TYR A 482 -15.85 -0.06 -27.39
CA TYR A 482 -16.30 0.55 -28.64
C TYR A 482 -17.46 1.52 -28.41
N ARG A 483 -17.44 2.67 -29.08
CA ARG A 483 -18.51 3.68 -28.95
C ARG A 483 -19.88 3.13 -29.37
N VAL A 484 -19.89 2.30 -30.41
CA VAL A 484 -21.10 1.62 -30.91
C VAL A 484 -21.60 0.50 -29.97
N GLY A 485 -20.87 0.20 -28.89
CA GLY A 485 -21.11 -0.92 -28.00
C GLY A 485 -20.48 -2.22 -28.50
N ASN A 486 -20.15 -3.12 -27.56
CA ASN A 486 -19.44 -4.36 -27.87
C ASN A 486 -20.26 -5.32 -28.73
N GLU A 487 -21.56 -5.45 -28.48
CA GLU A 487 -22.42 -6.35 -29.28
C GLU A 487 -22.45 -5.97 -30.76
N GLU A 488 -22.56 -4.68 -31.05
CA GLU A 488 -22.60 -4.20 -32.44
C GLU A 488 -21.21 -4.22 -33.08
N ALA A 489 -20.17 -3.84 -32.33
CA ALA A 489 -18.80 -3.99 -32.79
C ALA A 489 -18.46 -5.46 -33.11
N ASP A 490 -18.92 -6.41 -32.30
CA ASP A 490 -18.68 -7.83 -32.51
C ASP A 490 -19.36 -8.34 -33.78
N LYS A 491 -20.58 -7.89 -34.09
CA LYS A 491 -21.25 -8.21 -35.36
C LYS A 491 -20.50 -7.65 -36.55
N ILE A 492 -20.11 -6.36 -36.50
CA ILE A 492 -19.39 -5.69 -37.59
C ILE A 492 -18.04 -6.35 -37.84
N LEU A 493 -17.35 -6.77 -36.77
CA LEU A 493 -16.00 -7.32 -36.84
C LEU A 493 -15.97 -8.85 -36.99
N ALA A 494 -17.10 -9.55 -36.90
CA ALA A 494 -17.17 -11.01 -36.84
C ALA A 494 -16.42 -11.70 -38.00
N ASP A 495 -16.79 -11.36 -39.24
CA ASP A 495 -16.22 -11.99 -40.44
C ASP A 495 -14.71 -11.74 -40.55
N LYS A 496 -14.29 -10.51 -40.26
CA LYS A 496 -12.87 -10.12 -40.32
C LYS A 496 -12.04 -10.72 -39.20
N ARG A 497 -12.60 -10.84 -37.98
CA ARG A 497 -11.96 -11.58 -36.88
C ARG A 497 -11.83 -13.07 -37.21
N ALA A 498 -12.84 -13.68 -37.83
CA ALA A 498 -12.77 -15.07 -38.27
C ALA A 498 -11.70 -15.28 -39.35
N GLU A 499 -11.60 -14.36 -40.33
CA GLU A 499 -10.54 -14.35 -41.34
C GLU A 499 -9.16 -14.22 -40.69
N LEU A 500 -8.97 -13.26 -39.79
CA LEU A 500 -7.71 -13.01 -39.09
C LEU A 500 -7.28 -14.19 -38.21
N GLU A 501 -8.22 -14.87 -37.56
CA GLU A 501 -7.93 -16.00 -36.69
C GLU A 501 -7.35 -17.21 -37.44
N ILE A 502 -7.72 -17.41 -38.71
CA ILE A 502 -7.09 -18.43 -39.56
C ILE A 502 -5.58 -18.15 -39.69
N TRP A 503 -5.20 -16.87 -39.85
CA TRP A 503 -3.81 -16.45 -39.94
C TRP A 503 -3.08 -16.48 -38.60
N ASN A 504 -3.76 -16.12 -37.50
CA ASN A 504 -3.21 -16.26 -36.15
C ASN A 504 -2.84 -17.72 -35.85
N LYS A 505 -3.70 -18.68 -36.23
CA LYS A 505 -3.40 -20.12 -36.11
C LYS A 505 -2.17 -20.51 -36.92
N LYS A 506 -2.04 -20.02 -38.16
CA LYS A 506 -0.86 -20.28 -39.02
C LYS A 506 0.42 -19.69 -38.41
N GLU A 507 0.39 -18.46 -37.92
CA GLU A 507 1.54 -17.82 -37.25
C GLU A 507 1.92 -18.59 -35.99
N ARG A 508 0.94 -19.00 -35.16
CA ARG A 508 1.17 -19.74 -33.93
C ARG A 508 1.93 -21.05 -34.17
N VAL A 509 1.63 -21.76 -35.26
CA VAL A 509 2.38 -22.95 -35.69
C VAL A 509 3.84 -22.61 -36.03
N LYS A 510 4.10 -21.50 -36.74
CA LYS A 510 5.47 -21.05 -37.04
C LYS A 510 6.22 -20.60 -35.78
N MET A 511 5.55 -19.91 -34.88
CA MET A 511 6.09 -19.48 -33.59
C MET A 511 6.43 -20.67 -32.68
N GLU A 512 5.62 -21.73 -32.69
CA GLU A 512 5.92 -22.98 -31.97
C GLU A 512 7.20 -23.62 -32.50
N ALA A 513 7.35 -23.71 -33.84
CA ALA A 513 8.57 -24.22 -34.46
C ALA A 513 9.81 -23.37 -34.11
N TYR A 514 9.68 -22.05 -33.99
CA TYR A 514 10.76 -21.19 -33.50
C TYR A 514 11.07 -21.45 -32.01
N ARG A 515 10.05 -21.60 -31.16
CA ARG A 515 10.21 -21.87 -29.73
C ARG A 515 10.83 -23.24 -29.45
N ASP A 516 10.66 -24.21 -30.35
CA ASP A 516 11.31 -25.52 -30.21
C ASP A 516 12.84 -25.42 -30.14
N PHE A 517 13.47 -24.44 -30.80
CA PHE A 517 14.92 -24.18 -30.66
C PHE A 517 15.34 -23.72 -29.26
N GLN A 518 14.41 -23.19 -28.46
CA GLN A 518 14.67 -22.81 -27.06
C GLN A 518 14.48 -23.99 -26.10
N ARG A 519 13.70 -25.01 -26.50
CA ARG A 519 13.28 -26.12 -25.63
C ARG A 519 13.98 -27.44 -25.95
N LYS A 520 14.44 -27.61 -27.19
CA LYS A 520 14.94 -28.87 -27.73
C LYS A 520 16.23 -28.64 -28.52
N LYS A 521 17.09 -29.65 -28.51
CA LYS A 521 18.27 -29.69 -29.40
C LYS A 521 17.82 -30.17 -30.78
N ILE A 522 17.88 -29.29 -31.78
CA ILE A 522 17.50 -29.60 -33.17
C ILE A 522 18.79 -29.85 -33.96
N THR A 523 18.90 -31.04 -34.57
CA THR A 523 20.08 -31.48 -35.34
C THR A 523 19.78 -31.74 -36.81
N GLU A 524 18.57 -31.44 -37.26
CA GLU A 524 18.15 -31.65 -38.65
C GLU A 524 18.85 -30.67 -39.61
N PRO A 525 19.54 -31.16 -40.67
CA PRO A 525 20.20 -30.30 -41.64
C PRO A 525 19.22 -29.32 -42.31
N GLY A 526 19.57 -28.03 -42.36
CA GLY A 526 18.76 -26.98 -42.98
C GLY A 526 17.65 -26.39 -42.09
N LYS A 527 17.37 -26.96 -40.92
CA LYS A 527 16.50 -26.33 -39.92
C LYS A 527 17.33 -25.48 -38.97
N THR A 528 17.43 -24.19 -39.28
CA THR A 528 18.10 -23.20 -38.43
C THR A 528 17.11 -22.32 -37.69
N ARG A 529 17.56 -21.71 -36.58
CA ARG A 529 16.75 -20.76 -35.80
C ARG A 529 16.37 -19.55 -36.66
N GLU A 530 17.27 -19.11 -37.53
CA GLU A 530 17.10 -17.99 -38.45
C GLU A 530 16.02 -18.31 -39.49
N ALA A 531 16.02 -19.52 -40.06
CA ALA A 531 15.00 -19.94 -41.01
C ALA A 531 13.61 -20.06 -40.35
N ALA A 532 13.55 -20.57 -39.12
CA ALA A 532 12.30 -20.63 -38.35
C ALA A 532 11.76 -19.21 -38.05
N TRP A 533 12.63 -18.27 -37.70
CA TRP A 533 12.24 -16.87 -37.49
C TRP A 533 11.78 -16.18 -38.77
N ALA A 534 12.50 -16.39 -39.88
CA ALA A 534 12.10 -15.86 -41.19
C ALA A 534 10.70 -16.37 -41.61
N ALA A 535 10.37 -17.63 -41.30
CA ALA A 535 9.04 -18.17 -41.55
C ALA A 535 7.93 -17.51 -40.69
N VAL A 536 8.24 -17.09 -39.45
CA VAL A 536 7.32 -16.29 -38.63
C VAL A 536 7.09 -14.92 -39.28
N LEU A 537 8.17 -14.24 -39.67
CA LEU A 537 8.09 -12.91 -40.30
C LEU A 537 7.30 -12.95 -41.61
N ALA A 538 7.54 -13.96 -42.46
CA ALA A 538 6.78 -14.15 -43.69
C ALA A 538 5.28 -14.37 -43.43
N MET A 539 4.93 -15.07 -42.33
CA MET A 539 3.53 -15.26 -41.95
C MET A 539 2.88 -13.97 -41.44
N ARG A 540 3.62 -13.14 -40.68
CA ARG A 540 3.17 -11.81 -40.25
C ARG A 540 2.95 -10.88 -41.44
N GLU A 541 3.87 -10.90 -42.39
CA GLU A 541 3.80 -10.12 -43.63
C GLU A 541 2.55 -10.50 -44.44
N ALA A 542 2.30 -11.79 -44.61
CA ALA A 542 1.13 -12.30 -45.33
C ALA A 542 -0.19 -12.00 -44.60
N ARG A 543 -0.17 -11.91 -43.26
CA ARG A 543 -1.34 -11.51 -42.46
C ARG A 543 -1.63 -10.01 -42.55
N ARG A 544 -0.62 -9.16 -42.76
CA ARG A 544 -0.73 -7.70 -42.61
C ARG A 544 -1.90 -7.08 -43.41
N PRO A 545 -2.11 -7.39 -44.71
CA PRO A 545 -3.19 -6.78 -45.48
C PRO A 545 -4.59 -7.06 -44.90
N ILE A 546 -4.79 -8.21 -44.26
CA ILE A 546 -6.06 -8.58 -43.63
C ILE A 546 -6.27 -7.77 -42.36
N ALA A 547 -5.22 -7.62 -41.55
CA ALA A 547 -5.24 -6.78 -40.37
C ALA A 547 -5.48 -5.29 -40.72
N GLU A 548 -4.89 -4.80 -41.80
CA GLU A 548 -5.12 -3.44 -42.33
C GLU A 548 -6.53 -3.25 -42.92
N SER A 549 -7.19 -4.34 -43.36
CA SER A 549 -8.57 -4.31 -43.87
C SER A 549 -9.65 -4.33 -42.77
N MET A 550 -9.26 -4.32 -41.49
CA MET A 550 -10.20 -4.29 -40.37
C MET A 550 -10.99 -2.98 -40.39
N PRO A 551 -12.34 -3.03 -40.28
CA PRO A 551 -13.15 -1.82 -40.14
C PRO A 551 -12.67 -0.95 -38.98
N GLU A 552 -12.53 0.35 -39.24
CA GLU A 552 -12.21 1.31 -38.20
C GLU A 552 -13.47 1.64 -37.41
N LEU A 553 -13.52 1.17 -36.16
CA LEU A 553 -14.57 1.51 -35.21
C LEU A 553 -13.98 2.38 -34.12
N GLU A 554 -14.70 3.46 -33.78
CA GLU A 554 -14.29 4.32 -32.68
C GLU A 554 -14.28 3.52 -31.38
N ARG A 555 -13.14 3.53 -30.69
CA ARG A 555 -12.93 2.88 -29.39
C ARG A 555 -12.09 3.74 -28.46
N CYS A 556 -12.07 3.40 -27.17
CA CYS A 556 -11.20 4.01 -26.18
C CYS A 556 -10.47 2.95 -25.35
N TYR A 557 -9.37 3.35 -24.71
CA TYR A 557 -8.68 2.55 -23.70
C TYR A 557 -9.33 2.83 -22.34
N GLY A 558 -10.54 2.31 -22.14
CA GLY A 558 -11.34 2.41 -20.92
C GLY A 558 -11.69 1.02 -20.37
N VAL A 559 -12.32 0.97 -19.20
CA VAL A 559 -12.79 -0.28 -18.58
C VAL A 559 -14.30 -0.45 -18.70
N GLN A 560 -14.78 -1.65 -18.37
CA GLN A 560 -16.21 -1.98 -18.29
C GLN A 560 -16.44 -2.87 -17.05
N ASP A 561 -17.57 -2.69 -16.36
CA ASP A 561 -18.01 -3.67 -15.35
C ASP A 561 -18.27 -5.02 -16.03
N ASP A 562 -17.71 -6.09 -15.47
CA ASP A 562 -17.90 -7.47 -15.90
C ASP A 562 -18.96 -8.14 -15.01
N VAL A 563 -18.74 -9.38 -14.56
CA VAL A 563 -19.66 -10.09 -13.67
C VAL A 563 -19.34 -9.72 -12.21
N PRO A 564 -20.25 -9.02 -11.51
CA PRO A 564 -20.11 -8.74 -10.09
C PRO A 564 -19.88 -9.98 -9.24
N HIS A 565 -18.86 -9.96 -8.40
CA HIS A 565 -18.66 -11.03 -7.42
C HIS A 565 -17.94 -10.56 -6.16
N ASP A 566 -18.18 -11.30 -5.09
CA ASP A 566 -17.51 -11.15 -3.79
C ASP A 566 -16.18 -11.88 -3.81
N VAL A 567 -15.21 -11.40 -3.02
CA VAL A 567 -13.86 -11.94 -2.99
C VAL A 567 -13.45 -12.38 -1.61
N HIS A 568 -12.63 -13.43 -1.54
CA HIS A 568 -12.01 -13.82 -0.28
C HIS A 568 -10.83 -12.91 0.02
N VAL A 569 -10.69 -12.50 1.29
CA VAL A 569 -9.45 -11.89 1.80
C VAL A 569 -8.27 -12.81 1.45
N GLN A 570 -7.21 -12.27 0.86
CA GLN A 570 -6.00 -13.03 0.56
C GLN A 570 -5.04 -12.90 1.74
N ARG A 571 -4.87 -13.98 2.53
CA ARG A 571 -4.04 -13.95 3.75
C ARG A 571 -2.60 -13.64 3.42
N GLY A 572 -2.03 -12.64 4.08
CA GLY A 572 -0.69 -12.12 3.77
C GLY A 572 -0.55 -11.61 2.32
N GLY A 573 -1.66 -11.25 1.67
CA GLY A 573 -1.70 -10.79 0.29
C GLY A 573 -1.50 -11.89 -0.77
N ASP A 574 -1.58 -13.17 -0.39
CA ASP A 574 -1.37 -14.33 -1.28
C ASP A 574 -2.67 -14.78 -1.97
N PRO A 575 -2.81 -14.62 -3.31
CA PRO A 575 -4.03 -14.95 -4.04
C PRO A 575 -4.31 -16.47 -4.13
N ASN A 576 -3.40 -17.33 -3.69
CA ASN A 576 -3.58 -18.78 -3.73
C ASN A 576 -4.83 -19.24 -2.96
N GLN A 577 -5.53 -20.25 -3.48
CA GLN A 577 -6.74 -20.79 -2.86
C GLN A 577 -6.54 -21.28 -1.41
N ARG A 578 -5.33 -21.76 -1.08
CA ARG A 578 -4.98 -22.23 0.27
C ARG A 578 -4.83 -21.09 1.28
N SER A 579 -4.70 -19.85 0.78
CA SER A 579 -4.49 -18.62 1.54
C SER A 579 -5.77 -17.78 1.64
N ARG A 580 -6.94 -18.34 1.33
CA ARG A 580 -8.23 -17.64 1.43
C ARG A 580 -8.67 -17.45 2.88
N GLY A 581 -8.98 -16.20 3.21
CA GLY A 581 -9.62 -15.75 4.45
C GLY A 581 -11.15 -15.66 4.29
N GLN A 582 -11.76 -14.80 5.10
CA GLN A 582 -13.20 -14.57 5.04
C GLN A 582 -13.64 -14.04 3.67
N LEU A 583 -14.87 -14.39 3.26
CA LEU A 583 -15.50 -13.82 2.09
C LEU A 583 -15.96 -12.39 2.44
N VAL A 584 -15.63 -11.44 1.58
CA VAL A 584 -15.98 -10.03 1.74
C VAL A 584 -16.84 -9.61 0.58
N ARG A 585 -17.94 -8.94 0.90
CA ARG A 585 -18.83 -8.38 -0.11
C ARG A 585 -18.10 -7.29 -0.87
N ARG A 586 -18.22 -7.28 -2.21
CA ARG A 586 -17.70 -6.15 -2.98
C ARG A 586 -18.34 -4.83 -2.50
N GLY A 587 -17.55 -3.76 -2.48
CA GLY A 587 -17.94 -2.45 -1.96
C GLY A 587 -19.09 -1.79 -2.70
#